data_AF-A0A5P8MUI1-F1
#
_entry.id   AF-A0A5P8MUI1-F1
#
_cell.length_a   1.000
_cell.length_b   1.000
_cell.length_c   1.000
_cell.angle_alpha   90.00
_cell.angle_beta   90.00
_cell.angle_gamma   90.00
#
_symmetry.space_group_name_H-M   'P 1'
#
loop_
_entity.id
_entity.type
_entity.pdbx_description
1 polymer ?
#
loop_
_entity_poly.entity_id
_entity_poly.type
_entity_poly.pdbx_seq_one_letter_code
_entity_poly.pdbx_strand_id
1 'polypeptide(L)'
;MSETAPIVVTLDQVRETARRIVNHQSSRGAIGVSVHHVMAMAQALCALDDIARLAAESAATRAEMHRAGVSGDAAGVHAADDRLTEIEAELHAELMTLGFIPTEQDPLQ
;
A
#
# COMPACT_ATOMS: atom_id res chain seq x y z
N MET A 1 29.27 19.17 7.02
CA MET A 1 27.81 18.92 7.01
C MET A 1 27.65 17.48 6.58
N SER A 2 27.38 16.56 7.50
CA SER A 2 27.25 15.14 7.16
C SER A 2 25.86 14.92 6.58
N GLU A 3 25.84 14.58 5.29
CA GLU A 3 24.65 14.17 4.56
C GLU A 3 24.25 12.77 5.06
N THR A 4 23.28 12.71 5.96
CA THR A 4 22.75 11.43 6.44
C THR A 4 22.01 10.78 5.29
N ALA A 5 22.62 9.77 4.66
CA ALA A 5 21.95 8.97 3.64
C ALA A 5 20.61 8.45 4.22
N PRO A 6 19.52 8.52 3.44
CA PRO A 6 18.22 8.05 3.91
C PRO A 6 18.33 6.57 4.29
N ILE A 7 17.90 6.22 5.50
CA ILE A 7 17.83 4.84 5.95
C ILE A 7 16.77 4.16 5.08
N VAL A 8 17.22 3.32 4.15
CA VAL A 8 16.34 2.49 3.35
C VAL A 8 15.98 1.26 4.18
N VAL A 9 14.80 1.29 4.81
CA VAL A 9 14.22 0.11 5.47
C VAL A 9 13.35 -0.61 4.46
N THR A 10 13.61 -1.89 4.23
CA THR A 10 12.77 -2.70 3.33
C THR A 10 11.49 -3.12 4.04
N LEU A 11 10.42 -3.37 3.28
CA LEU A 11 9.17 -3.83 3.85
C LEU A 11 9.33 -5.12 4.66
N ASP A 12 10.15 -6.07 4.18
CA ASP A 12 10.44 -7.30 4.90
C ASP A 12 11.03 -7.04 6.28
N GLN A 13 11.89 -6.01 6.40
CA GLN A 13 12.44 -5.58 7.69
C GLN A 13 11.37 -4.98 8.60
N VAL A 14 10.41 -4.23 8.05
CA VAL A 14 9.26 -3.70 8.80
C VAL A 14 8.35 -4.83 9.28
N ARG A 15 7.96 -5.77 8.40
CA ARG A 15 7.11 -6.93 8.74
C ARG A 15 7.76 -7.82 9.78
N GLU A 16 9.05 -8.11 9.63
CA GLU A 16 9.80 -8.93 10.58
C GLU A 16 9.92 -8.23 11.94
N THR A 17 10.13 -6.90 11.94
CA THR A 17 10.18 -6.12 13.19
C THR A 17 8.82 -6.07 13.88
N ALA A 18 7.74 -5.87 13.13
CA ALA A 18 6.37 -5.91 13.66
C ALA A 18 6.03 -7.28 14.27
N ARG A 19 6.36 -8.38 13.58
CA ARG A 19 6.22 -9.73 14.14
C ARG A 19 7.01 -9.91 15.42
N ARG A 20 8.26 -9.43 15.46
CA ARG A 20 9.09 -9.52 16.66
C ARG A 20 8.45 -8.78 17.82
N ILE A 21 7.95 -7.57 17.62
CA ILE A 21 7.29 -6.75 18.65
C ILE A 21 6.03 -7.46 19.19
N VAL A 22 5.17 -7.96 18.30
CA VAL A 22 3.93 -8.68 18.67
C VAL A 22 4.23 -9.95 19.47
N ASN A 23 5.27 -10.70 19.08
CA ASN A 23 5.61 -11.99 19.66
C ASN A 23 6.56 -11.90 20.87
N HIS A 24 7.08 -10.71 21.20
CA HIS A 24 8.01 -10.57 22.31
C HIS A 24 7.26 -10.66 23.65
N GLN A 25 7.53 -11.70 24.42
CA GLN A 25 6.84 -12.03 25.68
C GLN A 25 6.92 -10.94 26.76
N SER A 26 7.97 -10.11 26.79
CA SER A 26 8.15 -9.01 27.75
C SER A 26 7.28 -7.79 27.46
N SER A 27 6.73 -7.65 26.25
CA SER A 27 5.83 -6.56 25.84
C SER A 27 4.35 -6.88 26.10
N ARG A 28 4.02 -8.10 26.54
CA ARG A 28 2.68 -8.47 27.03
C ARG A 28 2.42 -7.81 28.39
N GLY A 29 2.32 -6.48 28.40
CA GLY A 29 2.00 -5.67 29.58
C GLY A 29 2.94 -4.48 29.84
N ALA A 30 4.09 -4.37 29.16
CA ALA A 30 5.08 -3.31 29.46
C ALA A 30 4.78 -1.95 28.81
N ILE A 31 3.89 -1.90 27.81
CA ILE A 31 3.41 -0.67 27.19
C ILE A 31 1.90 -0.87 27.06
N GLY A 32 1.10 0.05 27.57
CA GLY A 32 -0.38 -0.03 27.64
C GLY A 32 -1.11 -0.03 26.29
N VAL A 33 -0.49 -0.54 25.24
CA VAL A 33 -1.07 -0.71 23.90
C VAL A 33 -1.71 -2.10 23.86
N SER A 34 -3.02 -2.13 23.61
CA SER A 34 -3.76 -3.38 23.47
C SER A 34 -3.20 -4.21 22.31
N VAL A 35 -3.23 -5.54 22.43
CA VAL A 35 -2.87 -6.45 21.31
C VAL A 35 -3.65 -6.09 20.05
N HIS A 36 -4.90 -5.62 20.21
CA HIS A 36 -5.73 -5.15 19.12
C HIS A 36 -5.15 -3.93 18.39
N HIS A 37 -4.61 -2.95 19.11
CA HIS A 37 -3.93 -1.81 18.49
C HIS A 37 -2.67 -2.23 17.72
N VAL A 38 -1.90 -3.17 18.26
CA VAL A 38 -0.71 -3.68 17.55
C VAL A 38 -1.11 -4.43 16.28
N MET A 39 -2.19 -5.22 16.33
CA MET A 39 -2.75 -5.87 15.14
C MET A 39 -3.24 -4.85 14.10
N ALA A 40 -3.96 -3.81 14.52
CA ALA A 40 -4.44 -2.75 13.64
C ALA A 40 -3.28 -2.02 12.96
N MET A 41 -2.20 -1.71 13.69
CA MET A 41 -0.99 -1.11 13.11
C MET A 41 -0.31 -2.03 12.09
N ALA A 42 -0.21 -3.33 12.37
CA ALA A 42 0.36 -4.29 11.44
C ALA A 42 -0.48 -4.44 10.17
N GLN A 43 -1.82 -4.41 10.30
CA GLN A 43 -2.74 -4.40 9.17
C GLN A 43 -2.58 -3.13 8.33
N ALA A 44 -2.52 -1.96 8.97
CA ALA A 44 -2.32 -0.69 8.28
C ALA A 44 -0.99 -0.66 7.51
N LEU A 45 0.09 -1.21 8.08
CA LEU A 45 1.38 -1.34 7.38
C LEU A 45 1.30 -2.27 6.16
N CYS A 46 0.52 -3.36 6.23
CA CYS A 46 0.34 -4.23 5.06
C CYS A 46 -0.47 -3.53 3.96
N ALA A 47 -1.56 -2.85 4.32
CA ALA A 47 -2.36 -2.11 3.32
C ALA A 47 -1.56 -0.96 2.67
N LEU A 48 -0.68 -0.27 3.43
CA LEU A 48 0.23 0.72 2.85
C LEU A 48 1.22 0.12 1.85
N ASP A 49 1.66 -1.12 2.07
CA ASP A 49 2.50 -1.85 1.12
C ASP A 49 1.73 -2.21 -0.16
N ASP A 50 0.52 -2.73 0.00
CA ASP A 50 -0.33 -3.05 -1.14
C ASP A 50 -0.60 -1.80 -2.00
N ILE A 51 -0.86 -0.66 -1.37
CA ILE A 51 -0.96 0.64 -2.05
C ILE A 51 0.33 1.01 -2.78
N ALA A 52 1.49 0.87 -2.13
CA ALA A 52 2.77 1.21 -2.75
C ALA A 52 3.06 0.32 -3.96
N ARG A 53 2.74 -0.98 -3.88
CA ARG A 53 2.84 -1.94 -4.98
C ARG A 53 1.90 -1.57 -6.13
N LEU A 54 0.63 -1.28 -5.84
CA LEU A 54 -0.36 -0.88 -6.83
C LEU A 54 0.03 0.44 -7.52
N ALA A 55 0.56 1.41 -6.77
CA ALA A 55 1.05 2.66 -7.34
C ALA A 55 2.25 2.45 -8.28
N ALA A 56 3.19 1.58 -7.90
CA ALA A 56 4.31 1.21 -8.76
C ALA A 56 3.84 0.50 -10.03
N GLU A 57 2.87 -0.40 -9.90
CA GLU A 57 2.28 -1.10 -11.03
C GLU A 57 1.54 -0.14 -11.97
N SER A 58 0.72 0.77 -11.43
CA SER A 58 0.04 1.81 -12.21
C SER A 58 1.04 2.65 -13.03
N ALA A 59 2.15 3.06 -12.41
CA ALA A 59 3.19 3.82 -13.10
C ALA A 59 3.85 3.02 -14.24
N ALA A 60 4.12 1.73 -14.02
CA ALA A 60 4.67 0.83 -15.03
C ALA A 60 3.70 0.64 -16.21
N THR A 61 2.42 0.38 -15.93
CA THR A 61 1.38 0.21 -16.94
C THR A 61 1.16 1.48 -17.76
N ARG A 62 1.22 2.67 -17.13
CA ARG A 62 1.17 3.95 -17.86
C ARG A 62 2.37 4.13 -18.81
N ALA A 63 3.56 3.67 -18.41
CA ALA A 63 4.73 3.69 -19.28
C ALA A 63 4.59 2.72 -20.47
N GLU A 64 3.97 1.55 -20.26
CA GLU A 64 3.60 0.61 -21.31
C GLU A 64 2.60 1.20 -22.29
N MET A 65 1.51 1.77 -21.78
CA MET A 65 0.50 2.46 -22.56
C MET A 65 1.10 3.57 -23.43
N HIS A 66 1.98 4.39 -22.85
CA HIS A 66 2.69 5.43 -23.59
C HIS A 66 3.56 4.86 -24.71
N ARG A 67 4.33 3.78 -24.44
CA ARG A 67 5.14 3.11 -25.47
C ARG A 67 4.28 2.56 -26.60
N ALA A 68 3.16 1.90 -26.28
CA ALA A 68 2.21 1.38 -27.26
C ALA A 68 1.59 2.50 -28.11
N GLY A 69 1.23 3.62 -27.48
CA GLY A 69 0.71 4.80 -28.16
C GLY A 69 1.71 5.41 -29.15
N VAL A 70 2.98 5.51 -28.75
CA VAL A 70 4.07 6.00 -29.64
C VAL A 70 4.32 5.04 -30.81
N SER A 71 4.18 3.72 -30.62
CA SER A 71 4.34 2.73 -31.69
C SER A 71 3.09 2.53 -32.56
N GLY A 72 1.98 3.21 -32.26
CA GLY A 72 0.70 3.01 -32.96
C GLY A 72 0.03 1.66 -32.67
N ASP A 73 0.41 1.00 -31.58
CA ASP A 73 -0.17 -0.27 -31.15
C ASP A 73 -1.46 -0.02 -30.35
N ALA A 74 -2.57 0.07 -31.06
CA ALA A 74 -3.88 0.30 -30.45
C ALA A 74 -4.31 -0.83 -29.50
N ALA A 75 -3.93 -2.09 -29.78
CA ALA A 75 -4.26 -3.22 -28.92
C ALA A 75 -3.47 -3.14 -27.60
N GLY A 76 -2.19 -2.80 -27.67
CA GLY A 76 -1.36 -2.56 -26.49
C GLY A 76 -1.85 -1.39 -25.63
N VAL A 77 -2.35 -0.31 -26.24
CA VAL A 77 -2.98 0.81 -25.51
C VAL A 77 -4.23 0.34 -24.76
N HIS A 78 -5.13 -0.39 -25.43
CA HIS A 78 -6.36 -0.90 -24.79
C HIS A 78 -6.08 -1.89 -23.67
N ALA A 79 -5.14 -2.83 -23.87
CA ALA A 79 -4.77 -3.78 -22.82
C ALA A 79 -4.20 -3.08 -21.58
N ALA A 80 -3.42 -2.00 -21.77
CA ALA A 80 -2.89 -1.22 -20.66
C ALA A 80 -3.98 -0.38 -19.96
N ASP A 81 -4.96 0.15 -20.70
CA ASP A 81 -6.11 0.88 -20.16
C ASP A 81 -7.02 -0.03 -19.31
N ASP A 82 -7.30 -1.24 -19.81
CA ASP A 82 -8.04 -2.27 -19.06
C ASP A 82 -7.30 -2.61 -17.75
N ARG A 83 -5.98 -2.81 -17.81
CA ARG A 83 -5.17 -3.10 -16.62
C ARG A 83 -5.14 -1.92 -15.64
N LEU A 84 -5.11 -0.68 -16.13
CA LEU A 84 -5.19 0.50 -15.26
C LEU A 84 -6.52 0.57 -14.52
N THR A 85 -7.62 0.22 -15.18
CA THR A 85 -8.94 0.17 -14.55
C THR A 85 -8.97 -0.83 -13.38
N GLU A 86 -8.36 -2.01 -13.55
CA GLU A 86 -8.25 -3.00 -12.47
C GLU A 86 -7.40 -2.49 -11.30
N ILE A 87 -6.22 -1.92 -11.60
CA ILE A 87 -5.31 -1.36 -10.59
C ILE A 87 -5.98 -0.22 -9.82
N GLU A 88 -6.71 0.66 -10.50
CA GLU A 88 -7.40 1.78 -9.88
C GLU A 88 -8.54 1.31 -8.95
N ALA A 89 -9.26 0.26 -9.32
CA ALA A 89 -10.27 -0.35 -8.46
C ALA A 89 -9.66 -0.97 -7.19
N GLU A 90 -8.56 -1.72 -7.32
CA GLU A 90 -7.83 -2.28 -6.18
C GLU A 90 -7.27 -1.17 -5.27
N LEU A 91 -6.65 -0.15 -5.86
CA LEU A 91 -6.09 0.99 -5.13
C LEU A 91 -7.17 1.74 -4.34
N HIS A 92 -8.34 1.93 -4.93
CA HIS A 92 -9.48 2.56 -4.28
C HIS A 92 -9.96 1.75 -3.06
N ALA A 93 -10.03 0.42 -3.18
CA ALA A 93 -10.43 -0.47 -2.09
C ALA A 93 -9.45 -0.42 -0.91
N GLU A 94 -8.14 -0.41 -1.17
CA GLU A 94 -7.13 -0.33 -0.12
C GLU A 94 -7.13 1.05 0.58
N LEU A 95 -7.32 2.14 -0.19
CA LEU A 95 -7.45 3.48 0.37
C LEU A 95 -8.71 3.66 1.23
N MET A 96 -9.84 3.05 0.85
CA MET A 96 -11.03 3.00 1.70
C MET A 96 -10.78 2.19 2.98
N THR A 97 -10.10 1.05 2.88
CA THR A 97 -9.77 0.19 4.02
C THR A 97 -8.91 0.92 5.07
N LEU A 98 -8.00 1.79 4.61
CA LEU A 98 -7.20 2.66 5.47
C LEU A 98 -7.92 3.94 5.92
N GLY A 99 -9.13 4.19 5.43
CA GLY A 99 -9.92 5.38 5.75
C GLY A 99 -9.42 6.68 5.10
N PHE A 100 -8.59 6.59 4.05
CA PHE A 100 -8.19 7.76 3.25
C PHE A 100 -9.29 8.24 2.32
N ILE A 101 -10.18 7.33 1.92
CA ILE A 101 -11.40 7.63 1.14
C ILE A 101 -12.58 7.35 2.05
N PRO A 102 -13.47 8.33 2.30
CA PRO A 102 -14.67 8.10 3.08
C PRO A 102 -15.57 7.10 2.33
N THR A 103 -16.02 6.06 3.01
CA THR A 103 -17.14 5.25 2.54
C THR A 103 -18.39 6.12 2.62
N GLU A 104 -19.10 6.34 1.50
CA GLU A 104 -20.41 7.00 1.53
C GLU A 104 -21.41 6.12 2.31
N GLN A 105 -21.39 6.23 3.64
CA GLN A 105 -22.33 5.73 4.65
C GLN A 105 -21.79 6.28 5.98
N ASP A 106 -22.30 7.38 6.52
CA ASP A 106 -23.61 7.40 7.20
C ASP A 106 -24.24 8.82 7.18
N PRO A 107 -25.41 9.04 6.54
CA PRO A 107 -26.17 10.29 6.67
C PRO A 107 -26.98 10.41 7.98
N LEU A 108 -26.80 9.52 8.97
CA LEU A 108 -27.56 9.52 10.23
C LEU A 108 -26.72 9.22 11.50
N GLN A 109 -25.61 9.92 11.71
CA GLN A 109 -25.05 10.14 13.07
C GLN A 109 -24.91 11.61 13.41
#